data_AF-A0AA88TDY8-F1
#
_entry.id   AF-A0AA88TDY8-F1
#
_cell.length_a   1.000
_cell.length_b   1.000
_cell.length_c   1.000
_cell.angle_alpha   90.00
_cell.angle_beta   90.00
_cell.angle_gamma   90.00
#
_symmetry.space_group_name_H-M   'P 1'
#
loop_
_entity.id
_entity.type
_entity.pdbx_description
1 polymer ?
#
loop_
_entity_poly.entity_id
_entity_poly.type
_entity_poly.pdbx_seq_one_letter_code
_entity_poly.pdbx_strand_id
1 'polypeptide(L)'
;MGAKKSKSADEESGRKSAAPEENLPTVERFRKHTTTHFGYKVLSLARRGLEDPPEELWELTELQKLNLSLNALRSVPPSLGSLQNLVVLNLWGNHLSSLPPEIGRLRNLKVLFAYRNRLSDVPEELGSCTKLEVLSLANNHLTTLPSSLSALVGLKKLNLSHNLITHIPSCVYTMKSLVFLQLACNKLENIADQIQTLADLKILIVEGNSIHSLPKMLCCLTKLELLNVDFNDIQNVPTEMHRLRRLEKLACHPLDKGLHIRHNPLLKPIKEVLDGGLQALYNYLKATESSGRSASLIQTLRRERVERVVSHSGVSEPLKVSAVEIL
;
A
#
# COMPACT_ATOMS: atom_id res chain seq x y z
N MET A 1 52.48 -69.25 -28.90
CA MET A 1 53.07 -67.90 -29.01
C MET A 1 52.10 -66.93 -28.35
N GLY A 2 52.42 -66.10 -27.37
CA GLY A 2 53.58 -65.88 -26.53
C GLY A 2 53.07 -65.11 -25.31
N ALA A 3 53.62 -65.42 -24.15
CA ALA A 3 53.28 -64.77 -22.88
C ALA A 3 53.80 -63.32 -22.83
N LYS A 4 53.13 -62.48 -22.04
CA LYS A 4 53.79 -61.53 -21.12
C LYS A 4 52.85 -61.17 -19.96
N LYS A 5 53.25 -61.61 -18.76
CA LYS A 5 52.81 -61.12 -17.46
C LYS A 5 53.56 -59.83 -17.11
N SER A 6 52.94 -58.92 -16.38
CA SER A 6 53.61 -58.14 -15.33
C SER A 6 52.62 -57.70 -14.23
N LYS A 7 52.95 -58.14 -13.00
CA LYS A 7 52.53 -57.66 -11.66
C LYS A 7 52.76 -56.13 -11.52
N SER A 8 52.29 -55.33 -10.57
CA SER A 8 51.70 -55.44 -9.21
C SER A 8 51.38 -54.00 -8.75
N ALA A 9 50.43 -53.81 -7.83
CA ALA A 9 50.63 -53.15 -6.52
C ALA A 9 49.30 -52.68 -5.93
N ASP A 10 49.14 -52.98 -4.64
CA ASP A 10 48.08 -52.54 -3.74
C ASP A 10 47.91 -51.02 -3.69
N GLU A 11 46.67 -50.57 -3.55
CA GLU A 11 46.34 -49.46 -2.65
C GLU A 11 44.95 -49.70 -2.04
N GLU A 12 44.99 -50.24 -0.83
CA GLU A 12 43.89 -50.28 0.12
C GLU A 12 43.63 -48.84 0.60
N SER A 13 42.45 -48.30 0.32
CA SER A 13 42.03 -47.02 0.89
C SER A 13 40.50 -46.88 0.92
N GLY A 14 39.94 -47.28 2.07
CA GLY A 14 38.86 -46.52 2.68
C GLY A 14 37.45 -46.74 2.14
N ARG A 15 36.81 -47.82 2.61
CA ARG A 15 35.39 -47.77 2.94
C ARG A 15 35.15 -46.55 3.85
N LYS A 16 34.54 -45.49 3.31
CA LYS A 16 33.62 -44.66 4.09
C LYS A 16 32.23 -44.87 3.52
N SER A 17 31.57 -45.87 4.10
CA SER A 17 30.13 -46.02 4.10
C SER A 17 29.46 -44.64 4.21
N ALA A 18 28.68 -44.28 3.19
CA ALA A 18 27.67 -43.25 3.36
C ALA A 18 26.77 -43.72 4.50
N ALA A 19 26.89 -43.07 5.66
CA ALA A 19 25.95 -43.28 6.76
C ALA A 19 24.55 -42.90 6.25
N PRO A 20 23.51 -43.67 6.61
CA PRO A 20 22.19 -43.50 6.01
C PRO A 20 21.65 -42.12 6.39
N GLU A 21 21.37 -41.30 5.38
CA GLU A 21 20.74 -39.97 5.52
C GLU A 21 19.38 -40.04 6.24
N GLU A 22 18.88 -41.25 6.47
CA GLU A 22 17.64 -41.60 7.15
C GLU A 22 17.63 -41.38 8.68
N ASN A 23 18.79 -41.23 9.36
CA ASN A 23 18.88 -41.21 10.84
C ASN A 23 19.05 -39.83 11.53
N LEU A 24 18.97 -38.71 10.81
CA LEU A 24 18.97 -37.38 11.43
C LEU A 24 17.55 -36.95 11.82
N PRO A 25 17.33 -36.32 13.00
CA PRO A 25 16.02 -35.76 13.36
C PRO A 25 15.50 -34.85 12.23
N THR A 26 14.22 -34.93 11.90
CA THR A 26 13.62 -34.22 10.74
C THR A 26 13.94 -32.72 10.74
N VAL A 27 14.02 -32.12 11.93
CA VAL A 27 14.40 -30.71 12.16
C VAL A 27 15.83 -30.41 11.68
N GLU A 28 16.79 -31.32 11.88
CA GLU A 28 18.16 -31.12 11.39
C GLU A 28 18.26 -31.17 9.86
N ARG A 29 17.38 -31.93 9.21
CA ARG A 29 17.25 -31.87 7.73
C ARG A 29 16.75 -30.51 7.28
N PHE A 30 15.75 -29.94 7.97
CA PHE A 30 15.29 -28.58 7.66
C PHE A 30 16.34 -27.51 7.96
N ARG A 31 17.10 -27.67 9.05
CA ARG A 31 18.18 -26.76 9.42
C ARG A 31 19.28 -26.70 8.34
N LYS A 32 19.54 -27.79 7.62
CA LYS A 32 20.45 -27.79 6.45
C LYS A 32 19.96 -26.93 5.28
N HIS A 33 18.66 -26.73 5.15
CA HIS A 33 18.06 -25.85 4.12
C HIS A 33 18.03 -24.38 4.55
N THR A 34 18.29 -24.10 5.82
CA THR A 34 18.51 -22.74 6.31
C THR A 34 19.87 -22.25 5.83
N THR A 35 19.87 -21.11 5.15
CA THR A 35 21.09 -20.47 4.65
C THR A 35 21.41 -19.23 5.48
N THR A 36 22.68 -18.82 5.49
CA THR A 36 23.08 -17.53 6.06
C THR A 36 23.24 -16.53 4.92
N HIS A 37 22.38 -15.52 4.85
CA HIS A 37 22.42 -14.50 3.81
C HIS A 37 22.55 -13.11 4.43
N PHE A 38 23.66 -12.43 4.17
CA PHE A 38 24.06 -11.16 4.80
C PHE A 38 24.00 -11.21 6.33
N GLY A 39 24.51 -12.29 6.94
CA GLY A 39 24.49 -12.48 8.40
C GLY A 39 23.14 -12.90 8.99
N TYR A 40 22.08 -12.97 8.18
CA TYR A 40 20.77 -13.43 8.65
C TYR A 40 20.57 -14.92 8.39
N LYS A 41 19.94 -15.62 9.35
CA LYS A 41 19.43 -16.98 9.12
C LYS A 41 18.13 -16.93 8.32
N VAL A 42 18.15 -17.51 7.12
CA VAL A 42 17.08 -17.41 6.12
C VAL A 42 16.61 -18.79 5.70
N LEU A 43 15.30 -18.97 5.66
CA LEU A 43 14.67 -20.13 5.04
C LEU A 43 13.60 -19.67 4.04
N SER A 44 13.62 -20.27 2.85
CA SER A 44 12.68 -19.98 1.78
C SER A 44 12.05 -21.26 1.26
N LEU A 45 10.75 -21.40 1.45
CA LEU A 45 9.90 -22.48 0.92
C LEU A 45 8.88 -21.93 -0.08
N ALA A 46 9.24 -20.87 -0.81
CA ALA A 46 8.37 -20.25 -1.78
C ALA A 46 8.12 -21.15 -3.00
N ARG A 47 6.91 -21.06 -3.59
CA ARG A 47 6.51 -21.80 -4.81
C ARG A 47 6.66 -23.32 -4.70
N ARG A 48 6.25 -23.89 -3.56
CA ARG A 48 6.30 -25.34 -3.29
C ARG A 48 4.93 -26.01 -3.28
N GLY A 49 3.85 -25.26 -3.47
CA GLY A 49 2.48 -25.80 -3.45
C GLY A 49 2.05 -26.28 -2.06
N LEU A 50 2.67 -25.75 -1.00
CA LEU A 50 2.35 -26.16 0.38
C LEU A 50 0.92 -25.74 0.74
N GLU A 51 0.12 -26.68 1.21
CA GLU A 51 -1.17 -26.38 1.86
C GLU A 51 -0.98 -26.07 3.35
N ASP A 52 -0.05 -26.78 3.99
CA ASP A 52 0.39 -26.57 5.36
C ASP A 52 1.92 -26.62 5.45
N PRO A 53 2.57 -25.76 6.25
CA PRO A 53 4.01 -25.84 6.47
C PRO A 53 4.34 -27.00 7.42
N PRO A 54 5.48 -27.70 7.22
CA PRO A 54 5.91 -28.80 8.10
C PRO A 54 6.08 -28.33 9.54
N GLU A 55 5.70 -29.14 10.53
CA GLU A 55 5.72 -28.73 11.94
C GLU A 55 7.13 -28.36 12.42
N GLU A 56 8.14 -29.03 11.87
CA GLU A 56 9.56 -28.81 12.19
C GLU A 56 10.03 -27.40 11.81
N LEU A 57 9.35 -26.71 10.88
CA LEU A 57 9.63 -25.31 10.54
C LEU A 57 9.56 -24.41 11.77
N TRP A 58 8.62 -24.68 12.66
CA TRP A 58 8.34 -23.84 13.82
C TRP A 58 9.33 -24.07 14.97
N GLU A 59 10.20 -25.07 14.86
CA GLU A 59 11.28 -25.32 15.84
C GLU A 59 12.57 -24.55 15.51
N LEU A 60 12.66 -23.97 14.30
CA LEU A 60 13.83 -23.22 13.83
C LEU A 60 13.89 -21.80 14.41
N THR A 61 13.96 -21.70 15.74
CA THR A 61 13.93 -20.43 16.49
C THR A 61 15.08 -19.48 16.15
N GLU A 62 16.15 -19.96 15.52
CA GLU A 62 17.24 -19.12 15.00
C GLU A 62 16.85 -18.30 13.76
N LEU A 63 15.73 -18.60 13.11
CA LEU A 63 15.33 -17.94 11.86
C LEU A 63 15.06 -16.44 12.06
N GLN A 64 15.61 -15.66 11.14
CA GLN A 64 15.42 -14.21 11.08
C GLN A 64 14.66 -13.78 9.84
N LYS A 65 14.69 -14.58 8.76
CA LYS A 65 13.90 -14.33 7.56
C LYS A 65 13.23 -15.62 7.11
N LEU A 66 11.90 -15.59 7.03
CA LEU A 66 11.10 -16.71 6.56
C LEU A 66 10.28 -16.30 5.34
N ASN A 67 10.40 -17.07 4.26
CA ASN A 67 9.63 -16.88 3.04
C ASN A 67 8.77 -18.12 2.74
N LEU A 68 7.46 -17.97 2.91
CA LEU A 68 6.41 -18.96 2.59
C LEU A 68 5.51 -18.49 1.43
N SER A 69 5.97 -17.52 0.64
CA SER A 69 5.17 -16.93 -0.43
C SER A 69 4.84 -17.89 -1.57
N LEU A 70 3.74 -17.61 -2.28
CA LEU A 70 3.33 -18.33 -3.48
C LEU A 70 3.14 -19.83 -3.23
N ASN A 71 2.43 -20.15 -2.16
CA ASN A 71 1.98 -21.49 -1.82
C ASN A 71 0.43 -21.53 -1.80
N ALA A 72 -0.15 -22.57 -1.24
CA ALA A 72 -1.60 -22.74 -1.12
C ALA A 72 -2.09 -22.61 0.34
N LEU A 73 -1.30 -21.95 1.21
CA LEU A 73 -1.55 -21.91 2.65
C LEU A 73 -2.91 -21.28 2.97
N ARG A 74 -3.74 -21.99 3.77
CA ARG A 74 -5.05 -21.50 4.22
C ARG A 74 -4.99 -20.83 5.58
N SER A 75 -4.03 -21.23 6.41
CA SER A 75 -3.74 -20.64 7.70
C SER A 75 -2.24 -20.69 7.99
N VAL A 76 -1.82 -20.01 9.05
CA VAL A 76 -0.50 -20.19 9.66
C VAL A 76 -0.75 -20.59 11.12
N PRO A 77 -0.13 -21.67 11.63
CA PRO A 77 -0.42 -22.16 12.97
C PRO A 77 0.07 -21.20 14.06
N PRO A 78 -0.50 -21.28 15.28
CA PRO A 78 -0.02 -20.56 16.47
C PRO A 78 1.48 -20.72 16.74
N SER A 79 2.05 -21.86 16.33
CA SER A 79 3.48 -22.14 16.44
C SER A 79 4.36 -21.12 15.72
N LEU A 80 3.83 -20.29 14.80
CA LEU A 80 4.54 -19.13 14.26
C LEU A 80 5.16 -18.26 15.36
N GLY A 81 4.48 -18.12 16.50
CA GLY A 81 4.93 -17.30 17.62
C GLY A 81 6.20 -17.80 18.32
N SER A 82 6.69 -19.01 18.03
CA SER A 82 7.97 -19.51 18.53
C SER A 82 9.17 -18.81 17.87
N LEU A 83 9.00 -18.30 16.65
CA LEU A 83 10.06 -17.74 15.80
C LEU A 83 10.38 -16.28 16.16
N GLN A 84 10.62 -15.99 17.44
CA GLN A 84 10.73 -14.63 18.00
C GLN A 84 11.92 -13.80 17.45
N ASN A 85 12.88 -14.47 16.81
CA ASN A 85 14.01 -13.81 16.14
C ASN A 85 13.67 -13.32 14.72
N LEU A 86 12.46 -13.59 14.22
CA LEU A 86 12.04 -13.14 12.89
C LEU A 86 12.07 -11.62 12.78
N VAL A 87 12.75 -11.17 11.73
CA VAL A 87 12.85 -9.78 11.27
C VAL A 87 12.02 -9.57 10.01
N VAL A 88 11.95 -10.59 9.15
CA VAL A 88 11.18 -10.56 7.90
C VAL A 88 10.32 -11.81 7.80
N LEU A 89 9.01 -11.61 7.61
CA LEU A 89 8.06 -12.67 7.32
C LEU A 89 7.35 -12.38 6.00
N ASN A 90 7.45 -13.31 5.07
CA ASN A 90 6.81 -13.20 3.76
C ASN A 90 5.80 -14.34 3.52
N LEU A 91 4.53 -13.95 3.45
CA LEU A 91 3.35 -14.80 3.28
C LEU A 91 2.55 -14.45 2.01
N TRP A 92 3.10 -13.62 1.11
CA TRP A 92 2.34 -13.14 -0.04
C TRP A 92 1.92 -14.24 -1.00
N GLY A 93 0.77 -14.08 -1.66
CA GLY A 93 0.31 -15.03 -2.68
C GLY A 93 -0.07 -16.40 -2.09
N ASN A 94 -0.89 -16.41 -1.04
CA ASN A 94 -1.45 -17.62 -0.43
C ASN A 94 -2.99 -17.49 -0.37
N HIS A 95 -3.66 -18.36 0.38
CA HIS A 95 -5.11 -18.36 0.59
C HIS A 95 -5.49 -18.05 2.05
N LEU A 96 -4.65 -17.29 2.77
CA LEU A 96 -4.85 -17.02 4.19
C LEU A 96 -6.13 -16.23 4.42
N SER A 97 -7.02 -16.73 5.27
CA SER A 97 -8.24 -16.02 5.72
C SER A 97 -8.00 -15.13 6.93
N SER A 98 -7.00 -15.47 7.76
CA SER A 98 -6.59 -14.70 8.93
C SER A 98 -5.09 -14.90 9.21
N LEU A 99 -4.53 -14.04 10.05
CA LEU A 99 -3.23 -14.26 10.69
C LEU A 99 -3.46 -14.71 12.14
N PRO A 100 -2.63 -15.62 12.68
CA PRO A 100 -2.78 -16.07 14.07
C PRO A 100 -2.45 -14.92 15.05
N PRO A 101 -3.16 -14.80 16.19
CA PRO A 101 -2.84 -13.86 17.27
C PRO A 101 -1.37 -13.91 17.72
N GLU A 102 -0.75 -15.09 17.66
CA GLU A 102 0.64 -15.33 18.04
C GLU A 102 1.65 -14.56 17.19
N ILE A 103 1.23 -13.94 16.07
CA ILE A 103 2.08 -12.99 15.33
C ILE A 103 2.56 -11.85 16.24
N GLY A 104 1.80 -11.47 17.27
CA GLY A 104 2.20 -10.47 18.26
C GLY A 104 3.41 -10.86 19.12
N ARG A 105 3.81 -12.14 19.12
CA ARG A 105 5.04 -12.61 19.78
C ARG A 105 6.31 -12.29 18.98
N LEU A 106 6.19 -11.95 17.71
CA LEU A 106 7.31 -11.61 16.82
C LEU A 106 7.83 -10.18 17.07
N ARG A 107 8.29 -9.90 18.29
CA ARG A 107 8.68 -8.54 18.73
C ARG A 107 9.85 -7.92 17.95
N ASN A 108 10.59 -8.73 17.19
CA ASN A 108 11.69 -8.28 16.33
C ASN A 108 11.28 -8.05 14.87
N LEU A 109 10.01 -8.30 14.53
CA LEU A 109 9.52 -8.21 13.16
C LEU A 109 9.58 -6.76 12.67
N LYS A 110 10.27 -6.56 11.54
CA LYS A 110 10.40 -5.27 10.85
C LYS A 110 9.61 -5.21 9.57
N VAL A 111 9.44 -6.35 8.90
CA VAL A 111 8.79 -6.44 7.58
C VAL A 111 7.81 -7.59 7.56
N LEU A 112 6.55 -7.27 7.27
CA LEU A 112 5.49 -8.25 7.04
C LEU A 112 4.87 -8.05 5.65
N PHE A 113 5.00 -9.07 4.81
CA PHE A 113 4.32 -9.14 3.52
C PHE A 113 3.23 -10.21 3.58
N ALA A 114 1.96 -9.79 3.56
CA ALA A 114 0.80 -10.69 3.52
C ALA A 114 -0.20 -10.30 2.42
N TYR A 115 0.29 -9.64 1.37
CA TYR A 115 -0.52 -9.21 0.23
C TYR A 115 -0.90 -10.38 -0.69
N ARG A 116 -1.99 -10.24 -1.46
CA ARG A 116 -2.58 -11.31 -2.29
C ARG A 116 -2.90 -12.54 -1.44
N ASN A 117 -3.78 -12.34 -0.47
CA ASN A 117 -4.40 -13.38 0.35
C ASN A 117 -5.92 -13.16 0.37
N ARG A 118 -6.63 -13.76 1.34
CA ARG A 118 -8.07 -13.61 1.54
C ARG A 118 -8.38 -13.05 2.93
N LEU A 119 -7.47 -12.24 3.48
CA LEU A 119 -7.60 -11.70 4.83
C LEU A 119 -8.83 -10.79 4.91
N SER A 120 -9.77 -11.12 5.80
CA SER A 120 -10.92 -10.27 6.12
C SER A 120 -10.66 -9.37 7.33
N ASP A 121 -9.70 -9.74 8.18
CA ASP A 121 -9.27 -8.97 9.35
C ASP A 121 -7.78 -9.16 9.64
N VAL A 122 -7.24 -8.33 10.52
CA VAL A 122 -5.90 -8.39 11.08
C VAL A 122 -6.01 -8.59 12.59
N PRO A 123 -5.25 -9.49 13.24
CA PRO A 123 -5.34 -9.69 14.69
C PRO A 123 -4.89 -8.44 15.46
N GLU A 124 -5.55 -8.14 16.58
CA GLU A 124 -5.20 -6.99 17.43
C GLU A 124 -3.74 -7.09 17.93
N GLU A 125 -3.27 -8.31 18.13
CA GLU A 125 -1.93 -8.62 18.60
C GLU A 125 -0.83 -8.17 17.63
N LEU A 126 -1.14 -7.90 16.35
CA LEU A 126 -0.14 -7.31 15.45
C LEU A 126 0.39 -5.96 15.97
N GLY A 127 -0.42 -5.21 16.72
CA GLY A 127 -0.01 -3.97 17.40
C GLY A 127 1.16 -4.15 18.38
N SER A 128 1.41 -5.39 18.85
CA SER A 128 2.55 -5.72 19.69
C SER A 128 3.91 -5.72 18.97
N CYS A 129 3.92 -5.75 17.62
CA CYS A 129 5.12 -5.73 16.80
C CYS A 129 5.64 -4.30 16.60
N THR A 130 5.98 -3.60 17.68
CA THR A 130 6.31 -2.16 17.67
C THR A 130 7.55 -1.78 16.84
N LYS A 131 8.39 -2.76 16.46
CA LYS A 131 9.54 -2.57 15.56
C LYS A 131 9.18 -2.66 14.07
N LEU A 132 7.90 -2.88 13.72
CA LEU A 132 7.46 -3.02 12.34
C LEU A 132 7.68 -1.70 11.58
N GLU A 133 8.42 -1.78 10.46
CA GLU A 133 8.73 -0.64 9.60
C GLU A 133 7.97 -0.72 8.27
N VAL A 134 7.64 -1.93 7.81
CA VAL A 134 6.94 -2.18 6.54
C VAL A 134 5.83 -3.20 6.74
N LEU A 135 4.61 -2.82 6.37
CA LEU A 135 3.43 -3.67 6.38
C LEU A 135 2.72 -3.60 5.02
N SER A 136 2.57 -4.75 4.37
CA SER A 136 1.82 -4.86 3.10
C SER A 136 0.70 -5.88 3.23
N LEU A 137 -0.52 -5.39 3.14
CA LEU A 137 -1.78 -6.14 3.20
C LEU A 137 -2.63 -5.93 1.93
N ALA A 138 -2.00 -5.46 0.84
CA ALA A 138 -2.68 -5.25 -0.42
C ALA A 138 -3.35 -6.51 -0.99
N ASN A 139 -4.40 -6.35 -1.81
CA ASN A 139 -5.10 -7.46 -2.45
C ASN A 139 -5.62 -8.48 -1.42
N ASN A 140 -6.48 -8.00 -0.52
CA ASN A 140 -7.19 -8.79 0.49
C ASN A 140 -8.66 -8.34 0.54
N HIS A 141 -9.39 -8.71 1.59
CA HIS A 141 -10.81 -8.37 1.81
C HIS A 141 -11.00 -7.49 3.05
N LEU A 142 -9.99 -6.69 3.41
CA LEU A 142 -10.03 -5.86 4.61
C LEU A 142 -11.01 -4.70 4.44
N THR A 143 -11.86 -4.48 5.43
CA THR A 143 -12.75 -3.32 5.52
C THR A 143 -12.22 -2.25 6.47
N THR A 144 -11.38 -2.64 7.44
CA THR A 144 -10.74 -1.77 8.43
C THR A 144 -9.44 -2.40 8.95
N LEU A 145 -8.79 -1.72 9.89
CA LEU A 145 -7.67 -2.23 10.69
C LEU A 145 -8.02 -2.06 12.19
N PRO A 146 -7.54 -2.94 13.09
CA PRO A 146 -7.84 -2.79 14.50
C PRO A 146 -7.13 -1.59 15.10
N SER A 147 -7.72 -1.04 16.16
CA SER A 147 -7.24 0.16 16.85
C SER A 147 -5.87 -0.04 17.51
N SER A 148 -5.52 -1.28 17.86
CA SER A 148 -4.24 -1.66 18.44
C SER A 148 -3.03 -1.35 17.53
N LEU A 149 -3.21 -1.28 16.21
CA LEU A 149 -2.15 -0.88 15.27
C LEU A 149 -1.69 0.57 15.49
N SER A 150 -2.42 1.35 16.30
CA SER A 150 -1.99 2.69 16.70
C SER A 150 -0.65 2.70 17.44
N ALA A 151 -0.25 1.56 18.04
CA ALA A 151 1.05 1.36 18.68
C ALA A 151 2.23 1.29 17.69
N LEU A 152 1.97 1.10 16.39
CA LEU A 152 3.00 0.99 15.34
C LEU A 152 3.53 2.36 14.89
N VAL A 153 3.95 3.19 15.85
CA VAL A 153 4.43 4.57 15.61
C VAL A 153 5.68 4.64 14.73
N GLY A 154 6.44 3.54 14.66
CA GLY A 154 7.65 3.40 13.84
C GLY A 154 7.40 2.91 12.41
N LEU A 155 6.14 2.65 12.02
CA LEU A 155 5.82 2.16 10.68
C LEU A 155 6.13 3.24 9.63
N LYS A 156 6.90 2.87 8.60
CA LYS A 156 7.35 3.77 7.52
C LYS A 156 6.59 3.56 6.22
N LYS A 157 6.18 2.32 5.94
CA LYS A 157 5.49 1.96 4.70
C LYS A 157 4.28 1.10 5.01
N LEU A 158 3.11 1.58 4.59
CA LEU A 158 1.84 0.88 4.70
C LEU A 158 1.21 0.74 3.32
N ASN A 159 0.92 -0.49 2.93
CA ASN A 159 0.20 -0.78 1.69
C ASN A 159 -1.10 -1.55 1.98
N LEU A 160 -2.22 -0.91 1.67
CA LEU A 160 -3.59 -1.40 1.82
C LEU A 160 -4.36 -1.39 0.48
N SER A 161 -3.68 -1.26 -0.67
CA SER A 161 -4.36 -1.18 -1.97
C SER A 161 -5.16 -2.45 -2.28
N HIS A 162 -6.21 -2.34 -3.09
CA HIS A 162 -7.07 -3.47 -3.47
C HIS A 162 -7.67 -4.17 -2.24
N ASN A 163 -8.40 -3.41 -1.44
CA ASN A 163 -9.18 -3.90 -0.30
C ASN A 163 -10.60 -3.28 -0.38
N LEU A 164 -11.38 -3.40 0.70
CA LEU A 164 -12.76 -2.92 0.79
C LEU A 164 -12.88 -1.77 1.82
N ILE A 165 -11.81 -1.02 2.03
CA ILE A 165 -11.74 0.03 3.05
C ILE A 165 -12.57 1.24 2.61
N THR A 166 -13.51 1.66 3.45
CA THR A 166 -14.40 2.81 3.16
C THR A 166 -13.88 4.14 3.71
N HIS A 167 -13.07 4.08 4.76
CA HIS A 167 -12.44 5.25 5.39
C HIS A 167 -11.04 4.87 5.87
N ILE A 168 -10.10 5.80 5.83
CA ILE A 168 -8.76 5.58 6.40
C ILE A 168 -8.91 5.31 7.91
N PRO A 169 -8.50 4.14 8.42
CA PRO A 169 -8.67 3.78 9.82
C PRO A 169 -7.94 4.76 10.76
N SER A 170 -8.54 5.06 11.91
CA SER A 170 -8.01 6.06 12.85
C SER A 170 -6.59 5.76 13.33
N CYS A 171 -6.22 4.49 13.43
CA CYS A 171 -4.89 4.04 13.80
C CYS A 171 -3.80 4.44 12.79
N VAL A 172 -4.14 4.67 11.52
CA VAL A 172 -3.16 5.12 10.52
C VAL A 172 -2.64 6.52 10.86
N TYR A 173 -3.51 7.40 11.37
CA TYR A 173 -3.12 8.78 11.72
C TYR A 173 -2.15 8.88 12.91
N THR A 174 -1.93 7.80 13.67
CA THR A 174 -0.95 7.77 14.76
C THR A 174 0.45 7.34 14.31
N MET A 175 0.58 6.82 13.08
CA MET A 175 1.84 6.35 12.49
C MET A 175 2.68 7.54 12.00
N LYS A 176 3.22 8.33 12.93
CA LYS A 176 3.92 9.60 12.62
C LYS A 176 5.17 9.43 11.74
N SER A 177 5.78 8.24 11.75
CA SER A 177 6.96 7.91 10.93
C SER A 177 6.61 7.47 9.50
N LEU A 178 5.32 7.51 9.12
CA LEU A 178 4.85 6.99 7.84
C LEU A 178 5.32 7.89 6.68
N VAL A 179 6.07 7.30 5.76
CA VAL A 179 6.63 7.96 4.58
C VAL A 179 5.85 7.59 3.32
N PHE A 180 5.30 6.37 3.28
CA PHE A 180 4.58 5.82 2.15
C PHE A 180 3.25 5.23 2.60
N LEU A 181 2.16 5.77 2.06
CA LEU A 181 0.80 5.27 2.27
C LEU A 181 0.14 4.99 0.93
N GLN A 182 -0.23 3.72 0.73
CA GLN A 182 -0.87 3.24 -0.48
C GLN A 182 -2.25 2.66 -0.14
N LEU A 183 -3.29 3.25 -0.72
CA LEU A 183 -4.70 2.99 -0.50
C LEU A 183 -5.47 2.85 -1.83
N ALA A 184 -4.77 2.66 -2.96
CA ALA A 184 -5.40 2.54 -4.27
C ALA A 184 -6.44 1.41 -4.34
N CYS A 185 -7.45 1.54 -5.20
CA CYS A 185 -8.48 0.53 -5.43
C CYS A 185 -9.15 0.08 -4.12
N ASN A 186 -9.69 1.05 -3.37
CA ASN A 186 -10.51 0.82 -2.18
C ASN A 186 -11.90 1.46 -2.41
N LYS A 187 -12.64 1.74 -1.34
CA LYS A 187 -13.97 2.38 -1.38
C LYS A 187 -13.97 3.72 -0.62
N LEU A 188 -12.84 4.43 -0.62
CA LEU A 188 -12.72 5.69 0.11
C LEU A 188 -13.60 6.77 -0.53
N GLU A 189 -14.48 7.39 0.25
CA GLU A 189 -15.31 8.52 -0.21
C GLU A 189 -14.73 9.88 0.18
N ASN A 190 -13.92 9.91 1.23
CA ASN A 190 -13.29 11.11 1.77
C ASN A 190 -11.96 10.78 2.46
N ILE A 191 -11.14 11.82 2.64
CA ILE A 191 -9.95 11.80 3.47
C ILE A 191 -10.21 12.75 4.64
N ALA A 192 -10.01 12.27 5.87
CA ALA A 192 -10.27 13.09 7.06
C ALA A 192 -9.14 14.12 7.29
N ASP A 193 -9.48 15.22 7.98
CA ASP A 193 -8.55 16.31 8.30
C ASP A 193 -7.35 15.85 9.14
N GLN A 194 -7.49 14.75 9.88
CA GLN A 194 -6.41 14.11 10.64
C GLN A 194 -5.23 13.68 9.77
N ILE A 195 -5.35 13.63 8.44
CA ILE A 195 -4.23 13.33 7.54
C ILE A 195 -3.03 14.26 7.78
N GLN A 196 -3.26 15.49 8.28
CA GLN A 196 -2.19 16.44 8.64
C GLN A 196 -1.21 15.92 9.70
N THR A 197 -1.57 14.90 10.49
CA THR A 197 -0.68 14.33 11.52
C THR A 197 0.48 13.55 10.91
N LEU A 198 0.36 13.12 9.65
CA LEU A 198 1.36 12.35 8.93
C LEU A 198 2.45 13.25 8.33
N ALA A 199 3.10 14.06 9.17
CA ALA A 199 4.02 15.12 8.74
C ALA A 199 5.24 14.62 7.91
N ASP A 200 5.60 13.34 8.05
CA ASP A 200 6.69 12.69 7.31
C ASP A 200 6.26 12.03 6.00
N LEU A 201 4.97 12.10 5.64
CA LEU A 201 4.43 11.47 4.46
C LEU A 201 4.98 12.12 3.19
N LYS A 202 5.60 11.30 2.34
CA LYS A 202 6.15 11.69 1.04
C LYS A 202 5.30 11.22 -0.11
N ILE A 203 4.71 10.03 0.03
CA ILE A 203 3.97 9.39 -1.04
C ILE A 203 2.60 8.99 -0.52
N LEU A 204 1.56 9.58 -1.10
CA LEU A 204 0.17 9.22 -0.87
C LEU A 204 -0.46 8.81 -2.20
N ILE A 205 -0.95 7.56 -2.25
CA ILE A 205 -1.63 7.03 -3.42
C ILE A 205 -3.01 6.55 -2.98
N VAL A 206 -4.04 7.17 -3.53
CA VAL A 206 -5.48 6.90 -3.27
C VAL A 206 -6.23 6.69 -4.59
N GLU A 207 -5.52 6.30 -5.64
CA GLU A 207 -6.06 6.02 -6.98
C GLU A 207 -7.22 5.02 -6.93
N GLY A 208 -8.26 5.16 -7.77
CA GLY A 208 -9.31 4.14 -7.87
C GLY A 208 -10.18 4.04 -6.61
N ASN A 209 -10.56 5.19 -6.07
CA ASN A 209 -11.50 5.31 -4.95
C ASN A 209 -12.70 6.19 -5.40
N SER A 210 -13.59 6.58 -4.48
CA SER A 210 -14.74 7.44 -4.76
C SER A 210 -14.61 8.81 -4.07
N ILE A 211 -13.39 9.35 -4.00
CA ILE A 211 -13.12 10.57 -3.25
C ILE A 211 -13.70 11.78 -3.99
N HIS A 212 -14.60 12.52 -3.34
CA HIS A 212 -15.25 13.69 -3.95
C HIS A 212 -14.48 15.02 -3.79
N SER A 213 -13.72 15.15 -2.70
CA SER A 213 -12.96 16.36 -2.39
C SER A 213 -11.74 16.05 -1.53
N LEU A 214 -10.66 16.81 -1.71
CA LEU A 214 -9.48 16.74 -0.87
C LEU A 214 -9.58 17.74 0.30
N PRO A 215 -9.30 17.34 1.54
CA PRO A 215 -9.35 18.23 2.69
C PRO A 215 -8.24 19.29 2.61
N LYS A 216 -8.54 20.51 3.06
CA LYS A 216 -7.53 21.59 3.18
C LYS A 216 -6.33 21.18 4.02
N MET A 217 -6.55 20.33 5.02
CA MET A 217 -5.51 19.85 5.95
C MET A 217 -4.49 18.92 5.27
N LEU A 218 -4.80 18.34 4.11
CA LEU A 218 -3.81 17.61 3.29
C LEU A 218 -2.68 18.53 2.83
N CYS A 219 -2.95 19.83 2.67
CA CYS A 219 -1.96 20.82 2.25
C CYS A 219 -0.92 21.14 3.35
N CYS A 220 -1.13 20.64 4.58
CA CYS A 220 -0.14 20.71 5.67
C CYS A 220 1.01 19.72 5.48
N LEU A 221 0.88 18.74 4.57
CA LEU A 221 1.90 17.74 4.28
C LEU A 221 3.04 18.31 3.43
N THR A 222 3.83 19.20 4.02
CA THR A 222 4.90 19.94 3.30
C THR A 222 6.02 19.05 2.74
N LYS A 223 6.12 17.80 3.19
CA LYS A 223 7.06 16.78 2.69
C LYS A 223 6.51 15.91 1.57
N LEU A 224 5.24 16.10 1.18
CA LEU A 224 4.60 15.30 0.14
C LEU A 224 5.29 15.56 -1.21
N GLU A 225 5.81 14.50 -1.81
CA GLU A 225 6.53 14.46 -3.09
C GLU A 225 5.61 13.92 -4.20
N LEU A 226 4.75 12.95 -3.87
CA LEU A 226 3.81 12.34 -4.81
C LEU A 226 2.42 12.22 -4.20
N LEU A 227 1.42 12.75 -4.91
CA LEU A 227 0.00 12.57 -4.64
C LEU A 227 -0.68 11.98 -5.87
N ASN A 228 -1.15 10.74 -5.77
CA ASN A 228 -1.95 10.12 -6.83
C ASN A 228 -3.39 9.97 -6.35
N VAL A 229 -4.29 10.68 -7.04
CA VAL A 229 -5.74 10.70 -6.83
C VAL A 229 -6.49 10.34 -8.12
N ASP A 230 -5.83 9.64 -9.06
CA ASP A 230 -6.45 9.19 -10.32
C ASP A 230 -7.68 8.31 -10.05
N PHE A 231 -8.60 8.22 -11.02
CA PHE A 231 -9.81 7.41 -10.90
C PHE A 231 -10.59 7.64 -9.59
N ASN A 232 -10.82 8.92 -9.26
CA ASN A 232 -11.70 9.38 -8.18
C ASN A 232 -12.72 10.39 -8.73
N ASP A 233 -13.72 10.75 -7.92
CA ASP A 233 -14.78 11.70 -8.26
C ASP A 233 -14.48 13.15 -7.83
N ILE A 234 -13.21 13.56 -7.90
CA ILE A 234 -12.75 14.84 -7.37
C ILE A 234 -13.26 16.00 -8.24
N GLN A 235 -14.15 16.80 -7.66
CA GLN A 235 -14.72 17.96 -8.36
C GLN A 235 -13.89 19.23 -8.18
N ASN A 236 -13.21 19.37 -7.05
CA ASN A 236 -12.44 20.57 -6.70
C ASN A 236 -11.21 20.18 -5.89
N VAL A 237 -10.17 21.00 -6.03
CA VAL A 237 -8.91 20.87 -5.31
C VAL A 237 -8.76 22.09 -4.38
N PRO A 238 -8.31 21.91 -3.12
CA PRO A 238 -8.21 23.01 -2.17
C PRO A 238 -7.23 24.10 -2.64
N THR A 239 -7.58 25.36 -2.38
CA THR A 239 -6.76 26.53 -2.72
C THR A 239 -5.37 26.47 -2.09
N GLU A 240 -5.25 25.86 -0.93
CA GLU A 240 -4.05 25.71 -0.12
C GLU A 240 -3.04 24.74 -0.75
N MET A 241 -3.38 24.05 -1.85
CA MET A 241 -2.48 23.08 -2.48
C MET A 241 -1.17 23.73 -2.96
N HIS A 242 -1.14 25.04 -3.18
CA HIS A 242 0.07 25.82 -3.43
C HIS A 242 1.12 25.75 -2.30
N ARG A 243 0.74 25.31 -1.10
CA ARG A 243 1.65 25.12 0.06
C ARG A 243 2.49 23.85 -0.08
N LEU A 244 2.11 22.91 -0.93
CA LEU A 244 2.82 21.66 -1.17
C LEU A 244 4.05 21.87 -2.07
N ARG A 245 5.04 22.65 -1.59
CA ARG A 245 6.21 23.07 -2.39
C ARG A 245 7.11 21.93 -2.85
N ARG A 246 7.02 20.76 -2.22
CA ARG A 246 7.81 19.56 -2.55
C ARG A 246 7.06 18.60 -3.47
N LEU A 247 5.80 18.88 -3.81
CA LEU A 247 5.01 17.98 -4.63
C LEU A 247 5.50 18.04 -6.07
N GLU A 248 6.21 16.99 -6.47
CA GLU A 248 6.77 16.84 -7.81
C GLU A 248 5.75 16.24 -8.77
N LYS A 249 4.90 15.35 -8.25
CA LYS A 249 3.95 14.57 -9.05
C LYS A 249 2.56 14.61 -8.42
N LEU A 250 1.61 15.14 -9.17
CA LEU A 250 0.18 15.03 -8.92
C LEU A 250 -0.42 14.20 -10.06
N ALA A 251 -1.29 13.24 -9.75
CA ALA A 251 -2.05 12.49 -10.75
C ALA A 251 -3.54 12.61 -10.40
N CYS A 252 -4.37 13.14 -11.31
CA CYS A 252 -5.79 13.39 -11.03
C CYS A 252 -6.79 13.14 -12.19
N HIS A 253 -6.53 12.24 -13.13
CA HIS A 253 -7.47 11.93 -14.23
C HIS A 253 -7.58 10.42 -14.51
N PRO A 254 -8.78 9.88 -14.82
CA PRO A 254 -9.00 8.48 -15.20
C PRO A 254 -8.34 8.04 -16.54
N LEU A 255 -7.54 8.90 -17.16
CA LEU A 255 -6.75 8.63 -18.37
C LEU A 255 -5.36 9.30 -18.29
N ASP A 256 -5.06 10.04 -17.19
CA ASP A 256 -3.73 10.59 -16.98
C ASP A 256 -2.82 9.47 -16.51
N LYS A 257 -1.63 9.39 -17.10
CA LYS A 257 -0.51 8.61 -16.54
C LYS A 257 0.29 9.47 -15.55
N GLY A 258 -0.40 10.26 -14.71
CA GLY A 258 0.15 11.42 -14.03
C GLY A 258 -0.04 12.70 -14.86
N LEU A 259 -0.39 13.82 -14.20
CA LEU A 259 -0.76 15.07 -14.83
C LEU A 259 0.18 15.49 -15.97
N HIS A 260 -0.28 15.32 -17.20
CA HIS A 260 -0.09 16.34 -18.22
C HIS A 260 -1.37 17.19 -18.21
N ILE A 261 -1.30 18.39 -17.64
CA ILE A 261 -2.43 19.34 -17.49
C ILE A 261 -2.95 19.87 -18.84
N ARG A 262 -3.00 19.08 -19.92
CA ARG A 262 -3.54 19.52 -21.22
C ARG A 262 -5.02 19.21 -21.39
N HIS A 263 -5.60 18.31 -20.60
CA HIS A 263 -7.00 17.86 -20.80
C HIS A 263 -7.73 17.61 -19.48
N ASN A 264 -7.75 18.62 -18.59
CA ASN A 264 -8.51 18.59 -17.35
C ASN A 264 -9.99 18.98 -17.59
N PRO A 265 -10.98 18.15 -17.21
CA PRO A 265 -12.41 18.42 -17.37
C PRO A 265 -13.03 19.20 -16.21
N LEU A 266 -12.23 19.84 -15.34
CA LEU A 266 -12.71 20.97 -14.55
C LEU A 266 -13.19 22.05 -15.51
N LEU A 267 -14.52 22.16 -15.66
CA LEU A 267 -15.24 23.04 -16.57
C LEU A 267 -14.55 24.41 -16.75
N LYS A 268 -13.78 24.49 -17.84
CA LYS A 268 -12.90 25.58 -18.32
C LYS A 268 -11.66 25.87 -17.46
N PRO A 269 -10.51 25.24 -17.75
CA PRO A 269 -9.23 25.79 -17.32
C PRO A 269 -8.94 27.09 -18.11
N ILE A 270 -8.50 28.12 -17.40
CA ILE A 270 -7.87 29.30 -18.01
C ILE A 270 -6.65 28.80 -18.77
N LYS A 271 -6.48 29.26 -20.02
CA LYS A 271 -5.47 28.81 -20.99
C LYS A 271 -4.04 28.74 -20.39
N GLU A 272 -3.75 29.60 -19.42
CA GLU A 272 -2.49 29.69 -18.69
C GLU A 272 -2.16 28.46 -17.81
N VAL A 273 -3.17 27.76 -17.29
CA VAL A 273 -3.00 26.55 -16.47
C VAL A 273 -2.74 25.32 -17.34
N LEU A 274 -3.23 25.33 -18.59
CA LEU A 274 -3.04 24.24 -19.55
C LEU A 274 -1.60 24.13 -20.09
N ASP A 275 -0.92 25.26 -20.23
CA ASP A 275 0.42 25.32 -20.81
C ASP A 275 1.56 25.31 -19.77
N GLY A 276 1.29 25.64 -18.50
CA GLY A 276 2.33 25.90 -17.49
C GLY A 276 2.52 24.88 -16.36
N GLY A 277 1.83 23.73 -16.38
CA GLY A 277 2.03 22.64 -15.41
C GLY A 277 1.73 22.99 -13.93
N LEU A 278 2.33 22.25 -12.99
CA LEU A 278 2.13 22.42 -11.53
C LEU A 278 2.40 23.86 -11.05
N GLN A 279 3.39 24.54 -11.64
CA GLN A 279 3.75 25.90 -11.25
C GLN A 279 2.66 26.92 -11.63
N ALA A 280 2.01 26.76 -12.78
CA ALA A 280 0.89 27.61 -13.18
C ALA A 280 -0.35 27.38 -12.31
N LEU A 281 -0.61 26.12 -11.93
CA LEU A 281 -1.66 25.79 -10.97
C LEU A 281 -1.41 26.48 -9.62
N TYR A 282 -0.19 26.41 -9.09
CA TYR A 282 0.16 27.08 -7.82
C TYR A 282 0.02 28.59 -7.88
N ASN A 283 0.45 29.22 -8.98
CA ASN A 283 0.30 30.66 -9.15
C ASN A 283 -1.17 31.09 -9.22
N TYR A 284 -2.01 30.32 -9.93
CA TYR A 284 -3.45 30.54 -9.99
C TYR A 284 -4.11 30.43 -8.60
N LEU A 285 -3.83 29.35 -7.87
CA LEU A 285 -4.42 29.13 -6.55
C LEU A 285 -3.96 30.22 -5.54
N LYS A 286 -2.70 30.64 -5.60
CA LYS A 286 -2.16 31.73 -4.77
C LYS A 286 -2.84 33.08 -5.08
N ALA A 287 -3.11 33.36 -6.36
CA ALA A 287 -3.85 34.56 -6.76
C ALA A 287 -5.30 34.55 -6.24
N THR A 288 -5.97 33.39 -6.28
CA THR A 288 -7.33 33.25 -5.73
C THR A 288 -7.39 33.44 -4.20
N GLU A 289 -6.40 32.97 -3.45
CA GLU A 289 -6.29 33.20 -1.99
C GLU A 289 -6.08 34.70 -1.68
N SER A 290 -5.19 35.36 -2.44
CA SER A 290 -4.86 36.78 -2.20
C SER A 290 -5.98 37.78 -2.54
N SER A 291 -6.94 37.39 -3.39
CA SER A 291 -7.98 38.31 -3.88
C SER A 291 -9.27 38.29 -3.07
N GLY A 292 -9.44 37.39 -2.10
CA GLY A 292 -10.65 37.27 -1.27
C GLY A 292 -11.96 37.02 -2.06
N ARG A 293 -11.88 36.78 -3.37
CA ARG A 293 -13.02 36.61 -4.29
C ARG A 293 -13.42 35.13 -4.35
N SER A 294 -13.82 34.55 -3.22
CA SER A 294 -14.16 33.12 -3.16
C SER A 294 -15.61 32.78 -3.52
N ALA A 295 -16.47 33.73 -3.86
CA ALA A 295 -17.86 33.40 -4.24
C ALA A 295 -18.51 34.34 -5.26
N SER A 296 -18.25 35.65 -5.20
CA SER A 296 -19.00 36.64 -6.00
C SER A 296 -18.65 36.60 -7.49
N LEU A 297 -17.37 36.42 -7.86
CA LEU A 297 -16.97 36.43 -9.27
C LEU A 297 -17.46 35.19 -10.03
N ILE A 298 -17.56 34.03 -9.35
CA ILE A 298 -18.14 32.80 -9.92
C ILE A 298 -19.65 32.97 -10.14
N GLN A 299 -20.36 33.70 -9.26
CA GLN A 299 -21.76 34.07 -9.46
C GLN A 299 -21.95 35.09 -10.57
N THR A 300 -21.10 36.12 -10.67
CA THR A 300 -21.16 37.14 -11.73
C THR A 300 -20.89 36.53 -13.11
N LEU A 301 -19.91 35.62 -13.20
CA LEU A 301 -19.60 34.88 -14.43
C LEU A 301 -20.68 33.83 -14.79
N ARG A 302 -21.43 33.31 -13.81
CA ARG A 302 -22.64 32.51 -14.07
C ARG A 302 -23.78 33.38 -14.62
N ARG A 303 -23.96 34.60 -14.12
CA ARG A 303 -25.03 35.52 -14.52
C ARG A 303 -24.85 36.06 -15.94
N GLU A 304 -23.64 36.47 -16.30
CA GLU A 304 -23.32 36.90 -17.68
C GLU A 304 -23.45 35.75 -18.71
N ARG A 305 -23.37 34.50 -18.26
CA ARG A 305 -23.47 33.31 -19.12
C ARG A 305 -24.93 32.94 -19.42
N VAL A 306 -25.87 33.25 -18.53
CA VAL A 306 -27.32 33.09 -18.80
C VAL A 306 -27.78 34.12 -19.84
N GLU A 307 -27.34 35.38 -19.72
CA GLU A 307 -27.72 36.44 -20.66
C GLU A 307 -27.10 36.26 -22.07
N ARG A 308 -25.88 35.69 -22.17
CA ARG A 308 -25.26 35.38 -23.47
C ARG A 308 -25.84 34.15 -24.17
N VAL A 309 -26.39 33.19 -23.42
CA VAL A 309 -27.08 32.02 -24.02
C VAL A 309 -28.45 32.43 -24.55
N VAL A 310 -29.16 33.35 -23.88
CA VAL A 310 -30.46 33.86 -24.31
C VAL A 310 -30.37 34.76 -25.56
N SER A 311 -29.24 35.45 -25.76
CA SER A 311 -29.03 36.35 -26.92
C SER A 311 -28.54 35.64 -28.19
N HIS A 312 -28.15 34.36 -28.12
CA HIS A 312 -27.69 33.57 -29.29
C HIS A 312 -28.71 32.53 -29.79
N SER A 313 -29.87 32.41 -29.15
CA SER A 313 -30.99 31.60 -29.66
C SER A 313 -32.09 32.51 -30.17
N GLY A 314 -32.01 32.89 -31.45
CA GLY A 314 -33.10 33.54 -32.15
C GLY A 314 -34.29 32.58 -32.32
N VAL A 315 -35.42 33.01 -31.73
CA VAL A 315 -36.83 32.76 -32.08
C VAL A 315 -37.59 31.59 -31.40
N SER A 316 -38.64 32.05 -30.69
CA SER A 316 -39.95 31.48 -30.32
C SER A 316 -40.11 30.40 -29.24
N GLU A 317 -40.29 30.88 -27.99
CA GLU A 317 -41.49 30.75 -27.13
C GLU A 317 -42.12 29.37 -26.78
N PRO A 318 -42.89 29.24 -25.68
CA PRO A 318 -42.35 28.72 -24.42
C PRO A 318 -43.02 27.40 -23.99
N LEU A 319 -42.24 26.45 -23.46
CA LEU A 319 -42.79 25.33 -22.70
C LEU A 319 -42.70 25.62 -21.20
N LYS A 320 -43.90 25.67 -20.62
CA LYS A 320 -44.22 26.04 -19.25
C LYS A 320 -43.44 25.23 -18.23
N VAL A 321 -42.89 25.96 -17.27
CA VAL A 321 -42.49 25.50 -15.95
C VAL A 321 -43.72 24.88 -15.26
N SER A 322 -43.57 23.68 -14.72
CA SER A 322 -44.36 23.27 -13.55
C SER A 322 -43.40 22.74 -12.51
N ALA A 323 -43.41 23.41 -11.36
CA ALA A 323 -42.87 22.93 -10.10
C ALA A 323 -43.54 21.61 -9.68
N VAL A 324 -42.89 20.85 -8.78
CA VAL A 324 -43.46 20.26 -7.55
C VAL A 324 -42.40 19.39 -6.84
N GLU A 325 -42.06 19.84 -5.62
CA GLU A 325 -41.79 19.12 -4.35
C GLU A 325 -40.73 17.99 -4.32
N ILE A 326 -39.61 18.15 -3.60
CA ILE A 326 -39.48 17.93 -2.14
C ILE A 326 -40.25 16.69 -1.66
N LEU A 327 -39.56 15.54 -1.69
CA LEU A 327 -39.33 14.63 -0.57
C LEU A 327 -38.12 13.74 -0.91
#